data_AF-A0A9D7TPI5-F1
#
_entry.id   AF-A0A9D7TPI5-F1
#
_cell.length_a   1.000
_cell.length_b   1.000
_cell.length_c   1.000
_cell.angle_alpha   90.00
_cell.angle_beta   90.00
_cell.angle_gamma   90.00
#
_symmetry.space_group_name_H-M   'P 1'
#
loop_
_entity.id
_entity.type
_entity.pdbx_description
1 polymer ?
#
loop_
_entity_poly.entity_id
_entity_poly.type
_entity_poly.pdbx_seq_one_letter_code
_entity_poly.pdbx_strand_id
1 'polypeptide(L)' 'MGNKWADFQIVNFQQNSQPLYVMATNDQKVISKPRGFAEGIDGYLYFLKCSLTENRKINLNN' A
#
# COMPACT_ATOMS: atom_id res chain seq x y z
N MET A 1 6.91 21.91 -10.34
CA MET A 1 5.67 21.26 -9.84
C MET A 1 5.84 19.76 -9.53
N GLY A 2 6.91 19.07 -9.96
CA GLY A 2 7.18 17.67 -9.56
C GLY A 2 7.86 17.48 -8.18
N ASN A 3 8.70 18.43 -7.74
CA ASN A 3 9.47 18.29 -6.49
C ASN A 3 8.61 18.25 -5.22
N LYS A 4 7.45 18.90 -5.19
CA LYS A 4 6.61 18.93 -3.97
C LYS A 4 5.94 17.58 -3.65
N TRP A 5 5.81 16.69 -4.64
CA TRP A 5 5.24 15.35 -4.45
C TRP A 5 6.31 14.28 -4.17
N ALA A 6 7.56 14.54 -4.54
CA ALA A 6 8.71 13.69 -4.22
C ALA A 6 9.12 13.81 -2.75
N ASP A 7 9.09 15.01 -2.17
CA ASP A 7 9.53 15.22 -0.78
C ASP A 7 8.59 14.56 0.26
N PHE A 8 7.30 14.42 -0.04
CA PHE A 8 6.36 13.69 0.83
C PHE A 8 6.61 12.17 0.85
N GLN A 9 7.19 11.62 -0.22
CA GLN A 9 7.56 10.21 -0.32
C GLN A 9 8.89 9.91 0.39
N ILE A 10 9.81 10.88 0.42
CA ILE A 10 11.15 10.73 1.00
C ILE A 10 11.13 10.82 2.53
N VAL A 11 10.40 11.79 3.11
CA VAL A 11 10.45 12.06 4.57
C VAL A 11 9.79 10.96 5.41
N ASN A 12 8.80 10.23 4.86
CA ASN A 12 8.07 9.20 5.62
C ASN A 12 8.45 7.75 5.30
N PHE A 13 9.10 7.45 4.17
CA PHE A 13 9.23 6.05 3.73
C PHE A 13 10.61 5.59 3.25
N GLN A 14 11.68 6.42 3.26
CA GLN A 14 13.06 6.01 2.90
C GLN A 14 13.20 5.09 1.66
N GLN A 15 12.23 5.12 0.73
CA GLN A 15 12.23 4.29 -0.47
C GLN A 15 11.87 5.16 -1.66
N ASN A 16 12.91 5.54 -2.41
CA ASN A 16 12.83 6.21 -3.71
C ASN A 16 12.40 5.27 -4.85
N SER A 17 11.91 4.07 -4.55
CA SER A 17 11.71 3.01 -5.54
C SER A 17 10.24 2.90 -5.93
N GLN A 18 9.87 3.62 -6.99
CA GLN A 18 8.66 3.34 -7.75
C GLN A 18 8.85 2.03 -8.54
N PRO A 19 7.79 1.24 -8.81
CA PRO A 19 6.40 1.42 -8.41
C PRO A 19 6.11 1.09 -6.94
N LEU A 20 5.17 1.85 -6.35
CA LEU A 20 4.67 1.66 -4.99
C LEU A 20 3.21 1.23 -5.02
N TYR A 21 2.90 0.07 -4.42
CA TYR A 21 1.57 -0.48 -4.32
C TYR A 21 0.97 -0.22 -2.95
N VAL A 22 -0.23 0.37 -2.90
CA VAL A 22 -0.98 0.68 -1.68
C VAL A 22 -2.44 0.25 -1.87
N MET A 23 -3.01 -0.45 -0.90
CA MET A 23 -4.42 -0.84 -0.91
C MET A 23 -5.21 0.08 0.02
N ALA A 24 -6.35 0.56 -0.48
CA ALA A 24 -7.29 1.40 0.24
C ALA A 24 -8.70 0.81 0.17
N THR A 25 -9.51 1.06 1.19
CA THR A 25 -10.95 0.75 1.19
C THR A 25 -11.73 1.77 0.37
N ASN A 26 -13.01 1.47 0.09
CA ASN A 26 -13.92 2.43 -0.56
C ASN A 26 -14.08 3.74 0.24
N ASP A 27 -13.84 3.69 1.55
CA ASP A 27 -13.85 4.85 2.46
C ASP A 27 -12.50 5.58 2.52
N GLN A 28 -11.63 5.37 1.53
CA GLN A 28 -10.30 6.00 1.43
C GLN A 28 -9.35 5.69 2.59
N LYS A 29 -9.60 4.63 3.38
CA LYS A 29 -8.68 4.20 4.45
C LYS A 29 -7.62 3.27 3.89
N VAL A 30 -6.35 3.58 4.17
CA VAL A 30 -5.22 2.72 3.80
C VAL A 30 -5.20 1.50 4.73
N ILE A 31 -5.16 0.30 4.15
CA ILE A 31 -5.27 -0.98 4.88
C ILE A 31 -4.05 -1.87 4.70
N SER A 32 -3.13 -1.52 3.80
CA SER A 32 -1.88 -2.24 3.60
C SER A 32 -0.70 -1.31 3.81
N LYS A 33 0.40 -1.84 4.33
CA LYS A 33 1.69 -1.14 4.25
C LYS A 33 2.07 -0.95 2.77
N PRO A 34 2.65 0.20 2.38
CA PRO A 34 3.15 0.38 1.03
C PRO A 34 4.16 -0.71 0.67
N ARG A 35 3.98 -1.34 -0.49
CA ARG A 35 4.90 -2.35 -1.02
C ARG A 35 5.58 -1.80 -2.26
N GLY A 36 6.91 -1.71 -2.25
CA GLY A 36 7.68 -1.41 -3.45
C GLY A 36 7.62 -2.55 -4.49
N PHE A 37 8.31 -2.38 -5.60
CA PHE A 37 8.54 -3.49 -6.52
C PHE A 37 9.36 -4.59 -5.82
N ALA A 38 8.84 -5.81 -5.88
CA ALA A 38 9.54 -7.00 -5.45
C ALA A 38 9.06 -8.16 -6.32
N GLU A 39 10.01 -8.91 -6.85
CA GLU A 39 9.77 -10.05 -7.74
C GLU A 39 9.12 -11.22 -6.98
N GLY A 40 8.45 -12.11 -7.73
CA GLY A 40 7.78 -13.29 -7.20
C GLY A 40 6.26 -13.11 -7.00
N ILE A 41 5.50 -14.05 -7.58
CA ILE A 41 4.03 -14.06 -7.56
C ILE A 41 3.53 -14.28 -6.13
N ASP A 42 4.18 -15.13 -5.35
CA ASP A 42 3.75 -15.48 -3.99
C ASP A 42 3.77 -14.27 -3.05
N GLY A 43 4.78 -13.41 -3.18
CA GLY A 43 4.90 -12.19 -2.38
C GLY A 43 3.80 -11.18 -2.70
N TYR A 44 3.41 -11.08 -3.98
CA TYR A 44 2.29 -10.22 -4.39
C TYR A 44 0.94 -10.83 -3.98
N LEU A 45 0.77 -12.13 -4.12
CA LEU A 45 -0.44 -12.84 -3.70
C LEU A 45 -0.65 -12.74 -2.18
N TYR A 46 0.42 -12.87 -1.39
CA TYR A 46 0.36 -12.67 0.06
C TYR A 46 -0.08 -11.25 0.41
N PHE A 47 0.48 -10.23 -0.24
CA PHE A 47 0.08 -8.84 -0.09
C PHE A 47 -1.42 -8.63 -0.36
N LEU A 48 -1.95 -9.21 -1.45
CA LEU A 48 -3.37 -9.15 -1.79
C LEU A 48 -4.24 -9.87 -0.74
N LYS A 49 -3.86 -11.07 -0.30
CA LYS A 49 -4.61 -11.85 0.70
C LYS A 49 -4.67 -11.16 2.06
N CYS A 50 -3.55 -10.57 2.52
CA CYS A 50 -3.53 -9.78 3.73
C CYS A 50 -4.47 -8.58 3.62
N SER A 51 -4.38 -7.82 2.53
CA SER A 51 -5.22 -6.64 2.31
C SER A 51 -6.71 -7.00 2.24
N LEU A 52 -7.07 -8.11 1.59
CA LEU A 52 -8.45 -8.59 1.55
C LEU A 52 -8.98 -8.96 2.94
N THR A 53 -8.14 -9.58 3.77
CA THR A 53 -8.50 -9.97 5.14
C THR A 53 -8.75 -8.75 6.01
N GLU A 54 -7.87 -7.74 5.94
CA GLU A 54 -8.05 -6.48 6.67
C GLU A 54 -9.30 -5.72 6.20
N ASN A 55 -9.54 -5.67 4.88
CA ASN A 55 -10.77 -5.08 4.35
C ASN A 55 -12.02 -5.77 4.90
N ARG A 56 -12.03 -7.11 4.97
CA ARG A 56 -13.17 -7.85 5.54
C ARG A 56 -13.38 -7.55 7.02
N LYS A 57 -12.31 -7.45 7.82
CA LYS A 57 -12.42 -7.06 9.24
C LYS A 57 -13.06 -5.69 9.42
N ILE A 58 -12.67 -4.73 8.58
CA ILE A 58 -13.23 -3.37 8.63
C ILE A 58 -14.72 -3.38 8.25
N ASN A 59 -15.11 -4.14 7.22
CA ASN A 59 -16.50 -4.25 6.81
C ASN A 59 -17.39 -5.05 7.79
N LEU A 60 -16.81 -5.91 8.63
CA LEU A 60 -17.55 -6.65 9.67
C LEU A 60 -17.74 -5.85 10.97
N ASN A 61 -16.93 -4.81 11.18
CA ASN A 61 -16.99 -3.94 12.36
C ASN A 61 -17.78 -2.63 12.10
N ASN A 62 -18.34 -2.47 10.90
CA ASN A 62 -19.26 -1.41 10.50
C ASN A 62 -20.67 -1.98 10.35
#